data_AF-I9QY25-F1
#
_entry.id   AF-I9QY25-F1
#
_cell.length_a   1.000
_cell.length_b   1.000
_cell.length_c   1.000
_cell.angle_alpha   90.00
_cell.angle_beta   90.00
_cell.angle_gamma   90.00
#
_symmetry.space_group_name_H-M   'P 1'
#
loop_
_entity.id
_entity.type
_entity.pdbx_description
1 polymer ?
#
loop_
_entity_poly.entity_id
_entity_poly.type
_entity_poly.pdbx_seq_one_letter_code
_entity_poly.pdbx_strand_id
1 'polypeptide(L)'
;MKRILFFLLLILSINICSIATEYIVYVPNTQNENFIKSNIDVKNKSIDNICEELGYSPLLYYTWFTKDYKTTICFKILSMDIICVITTSYKDTILPLTEIEKILMNNNYDYNKAYNTSNREKNLNEGISKRLLNKSFIESIIHKKIADNKLVDNTNGYTYTFEGDYMVSYISNDGLIGYAKELKDTDLFNIIKTNAEKYNTAEKAVVDEINMQFEYMAKINMQYLSLAKSDKYNYNYALLYIDFYKPRILMSDFVKIIHDSAEVLKITPNITILKYNFNYYSFDKDKILYKIE
;
A
#
# COMPACT_ATOMS: atom_id res chain seq x y z
N MET A 1 12.55 11.78 49.21
CA MET A 1 11.10 11.59 49.41
C MET A 1 10.21 12.51 48.56
N LYS A 2 10.39 13.85 48.52
CA LYS A 2 9.49 14.75 47.75
C LYS A 2 9.47 14.52 46.22
N ARG A 3 10.58 14.09 45.59
CA ARG A 3 10.64 13.81 44.14
C ARG A 3 9.93 12.52 43.71
N ILE A 4 9.92 11.50 44.57
CA ILE A 4 9.24 10.21 44.30
C ILE A 4 7.72 10.40 44.40
N LEU A 5 7.26 11.19 45.38
CA LEU A 5 5.84 11.52 45.53
C LEU A 5 5.31 12.31 44.32
N PHE A 6 6.12 13.23 43.76
CA PHE A 6 5.74 14.00 42.58
C PHE A 6 5.69 13.13 41.30
N PHE A 7 6.60 12.17 41.15
CA PHE A 7 6.57 11.21 40.04
C PHE A 7 5.38 10.24 40.12
N LEU A 8 5.03 9.78 41.32
CA LEU A 8 3.83 8.96 41.55
C LEU A 8 2.54 9.75 41.31
N LEU A 9 2.48 11.02 41.70
CA LEU A 9 1.35 11.91 41.40
C LEU A 9 1.22 12.22 39.90
N LEU A 10 2.33 12.29 39.16
CA LEU A 10 2.34 12.45 37.71
C LEU A 10 1.86 11.17 37.00
N ILE A 11 2.28 10.00 37.46
CA ILE A 11 1.81 8.71 36.93
C ILE A 11 0.33 8.49 37.30
N LEU A 12 -0.11 8.92 38.49
CA LEU A 12 -1.53 8.93 38.84
C LEU A 12 -2.32 9.91 37.97
N SER A 13 -1.83 11.14 37.72
CA SER A 13 -2.58 12.11 36.90
C SER A 13 -2.65 11.74 35.42
N ILE A 14 -1.61 11.08 34.88
CA ILE A 14 -1.64 10.50 33.53
C ILE A 14 -2.65 9.34 33.44
N ASN A 15 -2.79 8.54 34.51
CA ASN A 15 -3.78 7.47 34.57
C ASN A 15 -5.20 7.96 34.93
N ILE A 16 -5.36 9.11 35.59
CA ILE A 16 -6.68 9.69 35.89
C ILE A 16 -7.24 10.47 34.70
N CYS A 17 -6.38 11.08 33.85
CA CYS A 17 -6.83 11.74 32.62
C CYS A 17 -7.16 10.80 31.46
N SER A 18 -6.84 9.49 31.56
CA SER A 18 -7.20 8.50 30.54
C SER A 18 -8.53 7.77 30.82
N ILE A 19 -9.19 8.07 31.95
CA ILE A 19 -10.42 7.42 32.40
C ILE A 19 -11.55 8.45 32.36
N ALA A 20 -12.28 8.51 31.24
CA ALA A 20 -13.67 9.01 31.07
C ALA A 20 -13.94 9.70 29.71
N THR A 21 -13.28 9.30 28.63
CA THR A 21 -13.88 9.51 27.29
C THR A 21 -14.62 8.23 26.92
N GLU A 22 -15.92 8.19 27.23
CA GLU A 22 -16.79 7.13 26.74
C GLU A 22 -16.92 7.30 25.22
N TYR A 23 -16.17 6.50 24.48
CA TYR A 23 -16.37 6.39 23.04
C TYR A 23 -17.73 5.74 22.79
N ILE A 24 -18.49 6.32 21.86
CA ILE A 24 -19.75 5.77 21.41
C ILE A 24 -19.52 5.13 20.05
N VAL A 25 -19.96 3.89 19.90
CA VAL A 25 -19.92 3.15 18.63
C VAL A 25 -21.26 3.33 17.95
N TYR A 26 -21.23 3.77 16.70
CA TYR A 26 -22.38 3.81 15.80
C TYR A 26 -22.17 2.80 14.68
N VAL A 27 -23.22 2.08 14.31
CA VAL A 27 -23.23 1.11 13.20
C VAL A 27 -24.29 1.52 12.16
N PRO A 28 -24.10 1.18 10.88
CA PRO A 28 -25.12 1.44 9.86
C PRO A 28 -26.48 0.88 10.26
N ASN A 29 -27.53 1.67 10.08
CA ASN A 29 -28.89 1.21 10.24
C ASN A 29 -29.29 0.38 9.00
N THR A 30 -29.94 -0.76 9.19
CA THR A 30 -30.43 -1.58 8.09
C THR A 30 -31.71 -1.05 7.44
N GLN A 31 -32.37 -0.08 8.08
CA GLN A 31 -33.65 0.46 7.64
C GLN A 31 -33.54 1.80 6.90
N ASN A 32 -32.44 2.54 7.08
CA ASN A 32 -32.19 3.83 6.44
C ASN A 32 -30.69 4.13 6.40
N GLU A 33 -30.31 5.25 5.80
CA GLU A 33 -28.90 5.64 5.62
C GLU A 33 -28.21 6.15 6.90
N ASN A 34 -28.94 6.31 8.01
CA ASN A 34 -28.36 6.80 9.26
C ASN A 34 -27.62 5.69 10.02
N PHE A 35 -26.95 6.10 11.10
CA PHE A 35 -26.23 5.20 11.98
C PHE A 35 -26.89 5.19 13.35
N ILE A 36 -26.93 4.04 13.99
CA ILE A 36 -27.52 3.86 15.31
C ILE A 36 -26.44 3.51 16.32
N LYS A 37 -26.61 4.03 17.54
CA LYS A 37 -25.75 3.68 18.67
C LYS A 37 -25.79 2.18 18.92
N SER A 38 -24.63 1.55 18.91
CA SER A 38 -24.43 0.15 19.26
C SER A 38 -24.36 -0.01 20.79
N ASN A 39 -24.73 -1.20 21.26
CA ASN A 39 -24.62 -1.58 22.68
C ASN A 39 -23.24 -2.16 23.04
N ILE A 40 -22.26 -2.10 22.12
CA ILE A 40 -20.90 -2.58 22.37
C ILE A 40 -20.27 -1.75 23.50
N ASP A 41 -19.84 -2.44 24.56
CA ASP A 41 -19.00 -1.84 25.59
C ASP A 41 -17.60 -1.62 25.03
N VAL A 42 -17.16 -0.37 24.96
CA VAL A 42 -15.85 0.02 24.44
C VAL A 42 -14.74 -0.05 25.49
N LYS A 43 -15.08 -0.27 26.76
CA LYS A 43 -14.13 -0.16 27.87
C LYS A 43 -13.00 -1.19 27.72
N ASN A 44 -11.76 -0.68 27.68
CA ASN A 44 -10.54 -1.48 27.51
C ASN A 44 -10.48 -2.32 26.22
N LYS A 45 -11.25 -1.98 25.18
CA LYS A 45 -11.19 -2.67 23.88
C LYS A 45 -10.37 -1.89 22.87
N SER A 46 -9.59 -2.62 22.05
CA SER A 46 -9.01 -2.08 20.83
C SER A 46 -10.10 -1.93 19.75
N ILE A 47 -9.79 -1.17 18.69
CA ILE A 47 -10.66 -1.09 17.50
C ILE A 47 -10.88 -2.47 16.89
N ASP A 48 -9.84 -3.32 16.90
CA ASP A 48 -9.93 -4.69 16.39
C ASP A 48 -10.92 -5.54 17.17
N ASN A 49 -10.90 -5.46 18.51
CA ASN A 49 -11.88 -6.17 19.34
C ASN A 49 -13.31 -5.66 19.10
N ILE A 50 -13.49 -4.35 18.90
CA ILE A 50 -14.79 -3.77 18.57
C ILE A 50 -15.30 -4.30 17.21
N CYS A 51 -14.43 -4.32 16.19
CA CYS A 51 -14.80 -4.79 14.86
C CYS A 51 -15.02 -6.32 14.82
N GLU A 52 -14.27 -7.08 15.60
CA GLU A 52 -14.46 -8.52 15.74
C GLU A 52 -15.82 -8.87 16.37
N GLU A 53 -16.25 -8.11 17.39
CA GLU A 53 -17.61 -8.22 17.96
C GLU A 53 -18.72 -7.85 16.95
N LEU A 54 -18.40 -7.01 15.96
CA LEU A 54 -19.27 -6.72 14.83
C LEU A 54 -19.20 -7.78 13.71
N GLY A 55 -18.39 -8.83 13.89
CA GLY A 55 -18.23 -9.92 12.94
C GLY A 55 -17.20 -9.68 11.83
N TYR A 56 -16.33 -8.67 11.98
CA TYR A 56 -15.32 -8.32 10.98
C TYR A 56 -13.92 -8.73 11.43
N SER A 57 -13.21 -9.48 10.57
CA SER A 57 -11.78 -9.70 10.73
C SER A 57 -10.98 -8.41 10.47
N PRO A 58 -9.86 -8.15 11.17
CA PRO A 58 -8.95 -7.02 10.92
C PRO A 58 -8.45 -6.89 9.48
N LEU A 59 -8.55 -7.95 8.67
CA LEU A 59 -8.18 -7.91 7.25
C LEU A 59 -9.28 -7.44 6.31
N LEU A 60 -10.53 -7.34 6.81
CA LEU A 60 -11.71 -6.99 6.03
C LEU A 60 -12.13 -5.52 6.21
N TYR A 61 -11.35 -4.74 6.98
CA TYR A 61 -11.55 -3.30 7.10
C TYR A 61 -10.23 -2.51 7.11
N TYR A 62 -10.35 -1.21 6.91
CA TYR A 62 -9.31 -0.24 7.20
C TYR A 62 -9.87 0.89 8.06
N THR A 63 -8.99 1.56 8.79
CA THR A 63 -9.37 2.56 9.78
C THR A 63 -8.85 3.93 9.36
N TRP A 64 -9.66 4.96 9.57
CA TRP A 64 -9.27 6.34 9.40
C TRP A 64 -9.66 7.18 10.62
N PHE A 65 -8.82 8.17 10.95
CA PHE A 65 -8.99 9.02 12.12
C PHE A 65 -9.14 10.48 11.70
N THR A 66 -10.03 11.20 12.38
CA THR A 66 -10.05 12.67 12.27
C THR A 66 -8.74 13.27 12.79
N LYS A 67 -8.39 14.46 12.32
CA LYS A 67 -7.12 15.12 12.70
C LYS A 67 -7.01 15.39 14.20
N ASP A 68 -8.15 15.56 14.87
CA ASP A 68 -8.26 15.77 16.31
C ASP A 68 -8.39 14.47 17.12
N TYR A 69 -8.36 13.30 16.45
CA TYR A 69 -8.50 11.96 17.02
C TYR A 69 -9.79 11.73 17.82
N LYS A 70 -10.81 12.60 17.70
CA LYS A 70 -12.08 12.44 18.42
C LYS A 70 -13.01 11.44 17.76
N THR A 71 -12.84 11.20 16.46
CA THR A 71 -13.66 10.27 15.68
C THR A 71 -12.77 9.34 14.88
N THR A 72 -13.09 8.06 14.96
CA THR A 72 -12.51 6.98 14.17
C THR A 72 -13.61 6.38 13.31
N ILE A 73 -13.33 6.15 12.03
CA ILE A 73 -14.27 5.51 11.10
C ILE A 73 -13.59 4.26 10.55
N CYS A 74 -14.27 3.12 10.71
CA CYS A 74 -13.83 1.85 10.17
C CYS A 74 -14.62 1.57 8.90
N PHE A 75 -13.92 1.35 7.79
CA PHE A 75 -14.48 1.12 6.47
C PHE A 75 -14.19 -0.30 6.01
N LYS A 76 -15.10 -0.96 5.30
CA LYS A 76 -14.78 -2.23 4.63
C LYS A 76 -13.67 -2.01 3.62
N ILE A 77 -12.78 -2.98 3.46
CA ILE A 77 -11.75 -2.91 2.42
C ILE A 77 -12.38 -2.70 1.04
N LEU A 78 -11.61 -2.07 0.14
CA LEU A 78 -11.95 -1.86 -1.28
C LEU A 78 -13.22 -1.02 -1.53
N SER A 79 -13.75 -0.35 -0.51
CA SER A 79 -14.94 0.50 -0.62
C SER A 79 -14.90 1.62 0.43
N MET A 80 -15.85 2.55 0.35
CA MET A 80 -16.11 3.54 1.40
C MET A 80 -17.28 3.13 2.30
N ASP A 81 -17.69 1.86 2.27
CA ASP A 81 -18.73 1.32 3.14
C ASP A 81 -18.27 1.37 4.59
N ILE A 82 -19.01 2.07 5.45
CA ILE A 82 -18.67 2.19 6.87
C ILE A 82 -19.17 0.95 7.61
N ILE A 83 -18.30 0.35 8.43
CA ILE A 83 -18.64 -0.71 9.38
C ILE A 83 -19.10 -0.09 10.69
N CYS A 84 -18.34 0.86 11.21
CA CYS A 84 -18.69 1.59 12.41
C CYS A 84 -18.00 2.95 12.49
N VAL A 85 -18.62 3.86 13.25
CA VAL A 85 -18.05 5.14 13.67
C VAL A 85 -17.86 5.12 15.18
N ILE A 86 -16.65 5.36 15.65
CA ILE A 86 -16.31 5.40 17.07
C ILE A 86 -15.98 6.85 17.40
N THR A 87 -16.81 7.53 18.20
CA THR A 87 -16.66 8.96 18.44
C THR A 87 -16.93 9.36 19.89
N THR A 88 -16.26 10.42 20.32
CA THR A 88 -16.52 11.12 21.59
C THR A 88 -17.31 12.42 21.38
N SER A 89 -17.48 12.84 20.13
CA SER A 89 -18.06 14.13 19.76
C SER A 89 -19.59 14.10 19.60
N TYR A 90 -20.20 12.91 19.53
CA TYR A 90 -21.61 12.75 19.22
C TYR A 90 -22.30 11.84 20.24
N LYS A 91 -23.38 12.33 20.87
CA LYS A 91 -24.02 11.66 22.03
C LYS A 91 -25.46 11.19 21.79
N ASP A 92 -26.07 11.56 20.67
CA ASP A 92 -27.44 11.18 20.37
C ASP A 92 -27.54 9.69 19.98
N THR A 93 -28.73 9.10 20.04
CA THR A 93 -28.92 7.67 19.71
C THR A 93 -28.75 7.39 18.21
N ILE A 94 -28.97 8.40 17.37
CA ILE A 94 -28.91 8.31 15.91
C ILE A 94 -27.88 9.32 15.42
N LEU A 95 -26.86 8.86 14.70
CA LEU A 95 -25.89 9.68 13.99
C LEU A 95 -26.31 9.77 12.51
N PRO A 96 -26.75 10.94 12.02
CA PRO A 96 -27.18 11.09 10.63
C PRO A 96 -26.02 10.90 9.63
N LEU A 97 -26.32 10.36 8.45
CA LEU A 97 -25.32 10.25 7.36
C LEU A 97 -24.71 11.62 7.03
N THR A 98 -25.54 12.66 6.99
CA THR A 98 -25.10 14.04 6.70
C THR A 98 -24.07 14.57 7.69
N GLU A 99 -24.03 14.06 8.92
CA GLU A 99 -23.01 14.44 9.89
C GLU A 99 -21.69 13.72 9.63
N ILE A 100 -21.74 12.46 9.20
CA ILE A 100 -20.55 11.70 8.77
C ILE A 100 -19.94 12.34 7.52
N GLU A 101 -20.76 12.71 6.54
CA GLU A 101 -20.33 13.42 5.34
C GLU A 101 -19.60 14.73 5.69
N LYS A 102 -20.15 15.52 6.63
CA LYS A 102 -19.47 16.72 7.14
C LYS A 102 -18.16 16.39 7.83
N ILE A 103 -18.10 15.34 8.66
CA ILE A 103 -16.86 14.92 9.34
C ILE A 103 -15.79 14.59 8.29
N LEU A 104 -16.12 13.79 7.27
CA LEU A 104 -15.21 13.41 6.20
C LEU A 104 -14.73 14.64 5.41
N MET A 105 -15.66 15.52 5.01
CA MET A 105 -15.37 16.73 4.26
C MET A 105 -14.48 17.70 5.05
N ASN A 106 -14.85 18.04 6.29
CA ASN A 106 -14.12 19.00 7.12
C ASN A 106 -12.70 18.52 7.50
N ASN A 107 -12.45 17.22 7.43
CA ASN A 107 -11.15 16.63 7.70
C ASN A 107 -10.36 16.28 6.44
N ASN A 108 -10.87 16.62 5.24
CA ASN A 108 -10.27 16.29 3.95
C ASN A 108 -9.98 14.79 3.79
N TYR A 109 -10.97 13.95 4.11
CA TYR A 109 -10.85 12.51 3.88
C TYR A 109 -10.56 12.23 2.40
N ASP A 110 -9.57 11.38 2.15
CA ASP A 110 -9.14 10.94 0.83
C ASP A 110 -8.95 9.44 0.86
N TYR A 111 -9.78 8.71 0.13
CA TYR A 111 -9.78 7.25 0.07
C TYR A 111 -8.41 6.69 -0.34
N ASN A 112 -7.76 7.31 -1.33
CA ASN A 112 -6.48 6.84 -1.86
C ASN A 112 -5.33 7.11 -0.91
N LYS A 113 -5.47 8.07 0.01
CA LYS A 113 -4.49 8.29 1.09
C LYS A 113 -4.76 7.42 2.31
N ALA A 114 -6.02 7.29 2.71
CA ALA A 114 -6.41 6.50 3.88
C ALA A 114 -6.20 4.99 3.66
N TYR A 115 -6.47 4.52 2.45
CA TYR A 115 -6.33 3.12 2.07
C TYR A 115 -5.56 3.02 0.75
N ASN A 116 -4.28 3.36 0.77
CA ASN A 116 -3.43 3.41 -0.43
C ASN A 116 -3.21 2.03 -1.08
N THR A 117 -2.58 2.04 -2.26
CA THR A 117 -2.25 0.83 -3.02
C THR A 117 -1.53 -0.21 -2.18
N SER A 118 -0.51 0.20 -1.42
CA SER A 118 0.26 -0.69 -0.56
C SER A 118 -0.62 -1.41 0.48
N ASN A 119 -1.52 -0.68 1.14
CA ASN A 119 -2.47 -1.26 2.10
C ASN A 119 -3.50 -2.17 1.41
N ARG A 120 -3.99 -1.78 0.22
CA ARG A 120 -4.91 -2.62 -0.59
C ARG A 120 -4.28 -3.95 -0.94
N GLU A 121 -3.10 -3.92 -1.54
CA GLU A 121 -2.38 -5.12 -1.97
C GLU A 121 -2.00 -6.00 -0.78
N LYS A 122 -1.60 -5.41 0.36
CA LYS A 122 -1.35 -6.16 1.59
C LYS A 122 -2.62 -6.90 2.06
N ASN A 123 -3.74 -6.20 2.23
CA ASN A 123 -5.00 -6.82 2.67
C ASN A 123 -5.51 -7.86 1.66
N LEU A 124 -5.34 -7.63 0.36
CA LEU A 124 -5.67 -8.60 -0.69
C LEU A 124 -4.83 -9.87 -0.55
N ASN A 125 -3.51 -9.74 -0.47
CA ASN A 125 -2.59 -10.88 -0.33
C ASN A 125 -2.85 -11.68 0.95
N GLU A 126 -2.99 -10.99 2.09
CA GLU A 126 -3.29 -11.64 3.37
C GLU A 126 -4.70 -12.26 3.38
N GLY A 127 -5.69 -11.56 2.82
CA GLY A 127 -7.07 -12.04 2.70
C GLY A 127 -7.21 -13.28 1.82
N ILE A 128 -6.45 -13.35 0.71
CA ILE A 128 -6.36 -14.54 -0.15
C ILE A 128 -5.72 -15.70 0.63
N SER A 129 -4.55 -15.48 1.24
CA SER A 129 -3.82 -16.54 1.95
C SER A 129 -4.62 -17.16 3.11
N LYS A 130 -5.44 -16.34 3.79
CA LYS A 130 -6.32 -16.77 4.88
C LYS A 130 -7.73 -17.17 4.44
N ARG A 131 -8.04 -17.14 3.14
CA ARG A 131 -9.38 -17.44 2.57
C ARG A 131 -10.51 -16.63 3.23
N LEU A 132 -10.31 -15.33 3.39
CA LEU A 132 -11.30 -14.42 3.97
C LEU A 132 -12.12 -13.66 2.92
N LEU A 133 -11.62 -13.59 1.68
CA LEU A 133 -12.24 -12.83 0.59
C LEU A 133 -13.21 -13.70 -0.21
N ASN A 134 -14.39 -13.95 0.34
CA ASN A 134 -15.42 -14.74 -0.35
C ASN A 134 -16.21 -13.92 -1.38
N LYS A 135 -16.91 -14.60 -2.28
CA LYS A 135 -17.70 -13.99 -3.36
C LYS A 135 -18.73 -13.01 -2.82
N SER A 136 -19.55 -13.43 -1.84
CA SER A 136 -20.60 -12.57 -1.28
C SER A 136 -20.07 -11.27 -0.69
N PHE A 137 -18.92 -11.32 -0.02
CA PHE A 137 -18.27 -10.16 0.56
C PHE A 137 -17.78 -9.21 -0.54
N ILE A 138 -17.03 -9.72 -1.53
CA ILE A 138 -16.51 -8.89 -2.64
C ILE A 138 -17.64 -8.30 -3.49
N GLU A 139 -18.70 -9.07 -3.77
CA GLU A 139 -19.87 -8.53 -4.49
C GLU A 139 -20.57 -7.42 -3.70
N SER A 140 -20.61 -7.55 -2.37
CA SER A 140 -21.25 -6.55 -1.49
C SER A 140 -20.50 -5.23 -1.44
N ILE A 141 -19.16 -5.23 -1.51
CA ILE A 141 -18.32 -4.02 -1.44
C ILE A 141 -18.12 -3.36 -2.81
N ILE A 142 -18.07 -4.15 -3.89
CA ILE A 142 -17.90 -3.61 -5.25
C ILE A 142 -19.26 -3.31 -5.91
N HIS A 143 -20.36 -3.75 -5.30
CA HIS A 143 -21.74 -3.63 -5.81
C HIS A 143 -21.88 -4.18 -7.24
N LYS A 144 -21.21 -5.30 -7.51
CA LYS A 144 -21.18 -5.94 -8.83
C LYS A 144 -21.15 -7.46 -8.68
N LYS A 145 -21.92 -8.17 -9.52
CA LYS A 145 -21.92 -9.63 -9.55
C LYS A 145 -20.67 -10.20 -10.22
N ILE A 146 -20.16 -11.29 -9.66
CA ILE A 146 -19.04 -12.05 -10.21
C ILE A 146 -19.57 -12.88 -11.39
N ALA A 147 -18.89 -12.80 -12.53
CA ALA A 147 -19.21 -13.54 -13.74
C ALA A 147 -18.00 -14.36 -14.18
N ASP A 148 -18.21 -15.62 -14.56
CA ASP A 148 -17.14 -16.52 -15.01
C ASP A 148 -15.93 -16.58 -14.08
N ASN A 149 -16.22 -16.64 -12.76
CA ASN A 149 -15.22 -16.63 -11.69
C ASN A 149 -14.27 -15.42 -11.69
N LYS A 150 -14.68 -14.31 -12.33
CA LYS A 150 -13.92 -13.06 -12.37
C LYS A 150 -14.79 -11.86 -12.02
N LEU A 151 -14.14 -10.84 -11.48
CA LEU A 151 -14.75 -9.53 -11.28
C LEU A 151 -13.75 -8.43 -11.61
N VAL A 152 -14.14 -7.55 -12.54
CA VAL A 152 -13.39 -6.35 -12.88
C VAL A 152 -13.91 -5.20 -12.03
N ASP A 153 -13.03 -4.69 -11.16
CA ASP A 153 -13.23 -3.52 -10.31
C ASP A 153 -12.45 -2.34 -10.92
N ASN A 154 -13.19 -1.44 -11.56
CA ASN A 154 -12.62 -0.23 -12.15
C ASN A 154 -12.31 0.85 -11.11
N THR A 155 -12.95 0.80 -9.94
CA THR A 155 -12.79 1.81 -8.88
C THR A 155 -11.44 1.66 -8.21
N ASN A 156 -11.06 0.44 -7.81
CA ASN A 156 -9.73 0.18 -7.26
C ASN A 156 -8.70 -0.20 -8.34
N GLY A 157 -9.15 -0.46 -9.56
CA GLY A 157 -8.31 -0.75 -10.72
C GLY A 157 -7.70 -2.15 -10.68
N TYR A 158 -8.48 -3.16 -10.27
CA TYR A 158 -8.08 -4.55 -10.21
C TYR A 158 -9.08 -5.48 -10.90
N THR A 159 -8.59 -6.64 -11.32
CA THR A 159 -9.40 -7.78 -11.72
C THR A 159 -9.15 -8.93 -10.75
N TYR A 160 -10.21 -9.40 -10.12
CA TYR A 160 -10.19 -10.48 -9.14
C TYR A 160 -10.56 -11.80 -9.80
N THR A 161 -9.87 -12.89 -9.41
CA THR A 161 -10.16 -14.26 -9.86
C THR A 161 -10.52 -15.13 -8.67
N PHE A 162 -11.54 -15.97 -8.85
CA PHE A 162 -12.12 -16.80 -7.80
C PHE A 162 -12.04 -18.29 -8.17
N GLU A 163 -11.85 -19.14 -7.17
CA GLU A 163 -12.05 -20.59 -7.29
C GLU A 163 -13.02 -21.05 -6.20
N GLY A 164 -14.12 -21.69 -6.60
CA GLY A 164 -15.23 -21.95 -5.69
C GLY A 164 -15.83 -20.64 -5.17
N ASP A 165 -15.82 -20.45 -3.84
CA ASP A 165 -16.38 -19.28 -3.17
C ASP A 165 -15.33 -18.22 -2.79
N TYR A 166 -14.03 -18.48 -2.98
CA TYR A 166 -12.97 -17.59 -2.48
C TYR A 166 -12.14 -16.99 -3.61
N MET A 167 -11.70 -15.74 -3.40
CA MET A 167 -10.70 -15.11 -4.26
C MET A 167 -9.36 -15.84 -4.10
N VAL A 168 -8.74 -16.18 -5.23
CA VAL A 168 -7.42 -16.85 -5.27
C VAL A 168 -6.32 -15.97 -5.81
N SER A 169 -6.66 -14.96 -6.60
CA SER A 169 -5.68 -14.02 -7.15
C SER A 169 -6.35 -12.71 -7.57
N TYR A 170 -5.51 -11.70 -7.76
CA TYR A 170 -5.88 -10.44 -8.36
C TYR A 170 -4.76 -9.95 -9.29
N ILE A 171 -5.12 -9.16 -10.29
CA ILE A 171 -4.18 -8.47 -11.16
C ILE A 171 -4.59 -7.00 -11.26
N SER A 172 -3.62 -6.09 -11.37
CA SER A 172 -3.93 -4.70 -11.71
C SER A 172 -4.45 -4.61 -13.14
N ASN A 173 -5.49 -3.80 -13.37
CA ASN A 173 -6.10 -3.65 -14.69
C ASN A 173 -5.15 -3.03 -15.72
N ASP A 174 -4.19 -2.23 -15.26
CA ASP A 174 -3.14 -1.59 -16.07
C ASP A 174 -1.77 -2.28 -15.91
N GLY A 175 -1.71 -3.40 -15.20
CA GLY A 175 -0.46 -4.11 -14.90
C GLY A 175 0.49 -3.42 -13.93
N LEU A 176 0.21 -2.18 -13.49
CA LEU A 176 1.04 -1.46 -12.52
C LEU A 176 0.81 -2.02 -11.10
N ILE A 177 1.88 -2.16 -10.33
CA ILE A 177 1.83 -2.70 -8.96
C ILE A 177 2.55 -1.77 -7.96
N GLY A 178 2.18 -1.87 -6.68
CA GLY A 178 2.86 -1.18 -5.58
C GLY A 178 3.06 0.32 -5.85
N TYR A 179 4.31 0.79 -5.67
CA TYR A 179 4.66 2.20 -5.85
C TYR A 179 4.43 2.74 -7.27
N ALA A 180 4.53 1.90 -8.30
CA ALA A 180 4.28 2.34 -9.67
C ALA A 180 2.81 2.75 -9.86
N LYS A 181 1.89 1.99 -9.29
CA LYS A 181 0.45 2.30 -9.30
C LYS A 181 0.13 3.48 -8.37
N GLU A 182 0.77 3.56 -7.21
CA GLU A 182 0.58 4.67 -6.25
C GLU A 182 1.03 6.02 -6.82
N LEU A 183 2.06 6.03 -7.66
CA LEU A 183 2.66 7.25 -8.22
C LEU A 183 2.29 7.50 -9.69
N LYS A 184 1.32 6.75 -10.24
CA LYS A 184 0.91 6.79 -11.66
C LYS A 184 0.67 8.20 -12.22
N ASP A 185 0.13 9.09 -11.40
CA ASP A 185 -0.26 10.45 -11.82
C ASP A 185 0.78 11.52 -11.45
N THR A 186 2.04 11.12 -11.24
CA THR A 186 3.13 12.04 -10.87
C THR A 186 4.11 12.30 -12.01
N ASP A 187 4.82 13.43 -11.96
CA ASP A 187 5.88 13.75 -12.91
C ASP A 187 6.98 12.68 -12.94
N LEU A 188 7.30 12.11 -11.78
CA LEU A 188 8.30 11.05 -11.68
C LEU A 188 7.88 9.80 -12.48
N PHE A 189 6.62 9.40 -12.38
CA PHE A 189 6.08 8.29 -13.15
C PHE A 189 6.15 8.58 -14.66
N ASN A 190 5.78 9.79 -15.07
CA ASN A 190 5.85 10.17 -16.49
C ASN A 190 7.28 10.14 -17.04
N ILE A 191 8.27 10.55 -16.25
CA ILE A 191 9.69 10.46 -16.62
C ILE A 191 10.14 9.01 -16.77
N ILE A 192 9.84 8.15 -15.79
CA ILE A 192 10.18 6.71 -15.83
C ILE A 192 9.49 6.04 -17.01
N LYS A 193 8.22 6.32 -17.24
CA LYS A 193 7.45 5.82 -18.38
C LYS A 193 8.09 6.22 -19.71
N THR A 194 8.43 7.50 -19.88
CA THR A 194 9.08 8.00 -21.11
C THR A 194 10.41 7.30 -21.37
N ASN A 195 11.19 7.05 -20.32
CA ASN A 195 12.44 6.29 -20.44
C ASN A 195 12.17 4.83 -20.82
N ALA A 196 11.21 4.15 -20.20
CA ALA A 196 10.87 2.77 -20.53
C ALA A 196 10.37 2.62 -21.98
N GLU A 197 9.55 3.56 -22.46
CA GLU A 197 9.04 3.61 -23.84
C GLU A 197 10.14 3.86 -24.89
N LYS A 198 11.26 4.47 -24.49
CA LYS A 198 12.41 4.67 -25.39
C LYS A 198 13.11 3.37 -25.76
N TYR A 199 13.11 2.39 -24.85
CA TYR A 199 13.87 1.15 -24.99
C TYR A 199 12.99 -0.09 -25.24
N ASN A 200 11.68 0.01 -25.02
CA ASN A 200 10.75 -1.10 -25.18
C ASN A 200 9.62 -0.74 -26.16
N THR A 201 9.33 -1.66 -27.10
CA THR A 201 8.26 -1.48 -28.10
C THR A 201 6.95 -2.17 -27.72
N ALA A 202 6.99 -3.17 -26.83
CA ALA A 202 5.80 -3.88 -26.37
C ALA A 202 5.28 -3.25 -25.07
N GLU A 203 3.97 -2.99 -25.00
CA GLU A 203 3.30 -2.39 -23.83
C GLU A 203 3.62 -3.14 -22.53
N LYS A 204 3.58 -4.47 -22.56
CA LYS A 204 3.92 -5.30 -21.40
C LYS A 204 5.35 -5.05 -20.91
N ALA A 205 6.32 -4.94 -21.82
CA ALA A 205 7.72 -4.71 -21.45
C ALA A 205 7.91 -3.30 -20.85
N VAL A 206 7.19 -2.30 -21.35
CA VAL A 206 7.15 -0.95 -20.76
C VAL A 206 6.62 -1.02 -19.32
N VAL A 207 5.49 -1.69 -19.09
CA VAL A 207 4.90 -1.82 -17.75
C VAL A 207 5.81 -2.59 -16.80
N ASP A 208 6.42 -3.69 -17.26
CA ASP A 208 7.36 -4.49 -16.47
C ASP A 208 8.58 -3.65 -16.05
N GLU A 209 9.12 -2.81 -16.95
CA GLU A 209 10.21 -1.90 -16.61
C GLU A 209 9.79 -0.82 -15.62
N ILE A 210 8.63 -0.18 -15.80
CA ILE A 210 8.11 0.82 -14.86
C ILE A 210 8.00 0.20 -13.45
N ASN A 211 7.36 -0.97 -13.34
CA ASN A 211 7.21 -1.69 -12.09
C ASN A 211 8.58 -1.97 -11.44
N MET A 212 9.54 -2.48 -12.22
CA MET A 212 10.90 -2.73 -11.75
C MET A 212 11.58 -1.46 -11.22
N GLN A 213 11.50 -0.34 -11.93
CA GLN A 213 12.15 0.91 -11.50
C GLN A 213 11.58 1.42 -10.18
N PHE A 214 10.25 1.38 -10.00
CA PHE A 214 9.62 1.76 -8.74
C PHE A 214 9.90 0.78 -7.60
N GLU A 215 10.03 -0.51 -7.89
CA GLU A 215 10.44 -1.52 -6.90
C GLU A 215 11.86 -1.25 -6.38
N TYR A 216 12.81 -0.94 -7.27
CA TYR A 216 14.16 -0.56 -6.87
C TYR A 216 14.20 0.77 -6.12
N MET A 217 13.42 1.76 -6.57
CA MET A 217 13.30 3.05 -5.90
C MET A 217 12.92 2.88 -4.41
N ALA A 218 11.99 1.98 -4.11
CA ALA A 218 11.55 1.70 -2.74
C ALA A 218 12.63 1.08 -1.84
N LYS A 219 13.66 0.44 -2.44
CA LYS A 219 14.76 -0.23 -1.73
C LYS A 219 15.95 0.70 -1.46
N ILE A 220 16.02 1.85 -2.12
CA ILE A 220 17.14 2.79 -2.02
C ILE A 220 16.91 3.74 -0.84
N ASN A 221 17.97 4.00 -0.06
CA ASN A 221 17.90 5.01 0.99
C ASN A 221 17.53 6.37 0.39
N MET A 222 16.54 7.04 0.99
CA MET A 222 15.99 8.30 0.51
C MET A 222 17.05 9.38 0.24
N GLN A 223 18.16 9.37 0.96
CA GLN A 223 19.28 10.31 0.77
C GLN A 223 19.98 10.15 -0.60
N TYR A 224 19.91 8.97 -1.23
CA TYR A 224 20.54 8.69 -2.52
C TYR A 224 19.58 8.84 -3.70
N LEU A 225 18.27 8.92 -3.49
CA LEU A 225 17.27 8.96 -4.57
C LEU A 225 17.47 10.16 -5.52
N SER A 226 17.96 11.28 -5.01
CA SER A 226 18.24 12.47 -5.83
C SER A 226 19.33 12.23 -6.88
N LEU A 227 20.25 11.30 -6.64
CA LEU A 227 21.32 10.95 -7.58
C LEU A 227 20.77 10.34 -8.87
N ALA A 228 19.60 9.70 -8.81
CA ALA A 228 18.94 9.13 -9.99
C ALA A 228 18.70 10.18 -11.08
N LYS A 229 18.57 11.46 -10.73
CA LYS A 229 18.33 12.56 -11.68
C LYS A 229 19.55 12.95 -12.52
N SER A 230 20.73 12.47 -12.16
CA SER A 230 21.95 12.79 -12.92
C SER A 230 21.98 12.09 -14.27
N ASP A 231 22.73 12.66 -15.23
CA ASP A 231 22.93 12.08 -16.57
C ASP A 231 23.47 10.64 -16.50
N LYS A 232 24.19 10.30 -15.42
CA LYS A 232 24.72 8.95 -15.19
C LYS A 232 23.61 7.90 -15.08
N TYR A 233 22.54 8.20 -14.34
CA TYR A 233 21.48 7.23 -14.04
C TYR A 233 20.21 7.50 -14.84
N ASN A 234 19.90 8.76 -15.18
CA ASN A 234 18.70 9.15 -15.91
C ASN A 234 17.43 8.43 -15.43
N TYR A 235 17.15 8.51 -14.13
CA TYR A 235 16.03 7.86 -13.45
C TYR A 235 16.03 6.32 -13.49
N ASN A 236 17.15 5.69 -13.82
CA ASN A 236 17.37 4.25 -13.68
C ASN A 236 17.72 3.91 -12.22
N TYR A 237 16.68 3.74 -11.41
CA TYR A 237 16.78 3.35 -10.01
C TYR A 237 17.39 1.96 -9.85
N ALA A 238 17.14 1.04 -10.79
CA ALA A 238 17.77 -0.28 -10.77
C ALA A 238 19.30 -0.19 -10.85
N LEU A 239 19.83 0.63 -11.77
CA LEU A 239 21.27 0.87 -11.88
C LEU A 239 21.84 1.57 -10.64
N LEU A 240 21.13 2.58 -10.11
CA LEU A 240 21.53 3.26 -8.88
C LEU A 240 21.60 2.28 -7.70
N TYR A 241 20.63 1.38 -7.57
CA TYR A 241 20.65 0.35 -6.54
C TYR A 241 21.85 -0.59 -6.71
N ILE A 242 22.14 -1.02 -7.94
CA ILE A 242 23.28 -1.90 -8.22
C ILE A 242 24.61 -1.25 -7.82
N ASP A 243 24.82 0.01 -8.20
CA ASP A 243 26.08 0.73 -7.92
C ASP A 243 26.32 0.92 -6.41
N PHE A 244 25.26 1.18 -5.63
CA PHE A 244 25.38 1.45 -4.19
C PHE A 244 25.35 0.20 -3.31
N TYR A 245 24.51 -0.77 -3.64
CA TYR A 245 24.24 -1.93 -2.78
C TYR A 245 24.91 -3.22 -3.26
N LYS A 246 25.45 -3.23 -4.49
CA LYS A 246 26.20 -4.35 -5.08
C LYS A 246 25.50 -5.71 -4.90
N PRO A 247 24.22 -5.84 -5.28
CA PRO A 247 23.48 -7.08 -5.14
C PRO A 247 24.07 -8.17 -6.04
N ARG A 248 23.78 -9.42 -5.69
CA ARG A 248 24.05 -10.56 -6.57
C ARG A 248 23.09 -10.51 -7.77
N ILE A 249 23.59 -10.11 -8.95
CA ILE A 249 22.79 -10.01 -10.18
C ILE A 249 23.44 -10.79 -11.33
N LEU A 250 22.64 -11.49 -12.13
CA LEU A 250 23.09 -12.15 -13.35
C LEU A 250 23.32 -11.13 -14.47
N MET A 251 24.33 -11.35 -15.30
CA MET A 251 24.66 -10.48 -16.43
C MET A 251 23.47 -10.32 -17.39
N SER A 252 22.69 -11.37 -17.59
CA SER A 252 21.47 -11.31 -18.42
C SER A 252 20.43 -10.34 -17.88
N ASP A 253 20.34 -10.18 -16.55
CA ASP A 253 19.38 -9.27 -15.92
C ASP A 253 19.96 -7.86 -15.83
N PHE A 254 21.26 -7.75 -15.58
CA PHE A 254 21.97 -6.47 -15.64
C PHE A 254 21.85 -5.83 -17.03
N VAL A 255 22.09 -6.60 -18.09
CA VAL A 255 22.03 -6.12 -19.47
C VAL A 255 20.63 -5.60 -19.84
N LYS A 256 19.56 -6.20 -19.30
CA LYS A 256 18.19 -5.67 -19.46
C LYS A 256 18.03 -4.31 -18.77
N ILE A 257 18.57 -4.16 -17.55
CA ILE A 257 18.50 -2.90 -16.79
C ILE A 257 19.19 -1.75 -17.52
N ILE A 258 20.24 -2.03 -18.28
CA ILE A 258 20.98 -1.03 -19.08
C ILE A 258 20.61 -1.06 -20.57
N HIS A 259 19.52 -1.75 -20.93
CA HIS A 259 18.96 -1.78 -22.28
C HIS A 259 19.97 -2.16 -23.37
N ASP A 260 20.75 -3.22 -23.13
CA ASP A 260 21.76 -3.74 -24.08
C ASP A 260 22.80 -2.70 -24.54
N SER A 261 22.93 -1.58 -23.82
CA SER A 261 23.74 -0.43 -24.26
C SER A 261 25.19 -0.47 -23.75
N ALA A 262 25.63 -1.60 -23.18
CA ALA A 262 27.01 -1.78 -22.74
C ALA A 262 27.94 -2.21 -23.86
N GLU A 263 29.18 -1.73 -23.79
CA GLU A 263 30.30 -2.22 -24.58
C GLU A 263 30.93 -3.44 -23.89
N VAL A 264 31.08 -4.55 -24.62
CA VAL A 264 31.79 -5.74 -24.11
C VAL A 264 33.29 -5.53 -24.32
N LEU A 265 34.05 -5.40 -23.23
CA LEU A 265 35.50 -5.16 -23.31
C LEU A 265 36.31 -6.44 -23.28
N LYS A 266 35.86 -7.45 -22.53
CA LYS A 266 36.59 -8.70 -22.34
C LYS A 266 35.66 -9.85 -22.07
N ILE A 267 35.92 -10.99 -22.72
CA ILE A 267 35.30 -12.28 -22.41
C ILE A 267 36.42 -13.30 -22.21
N THR A 268 36.40 -13.97 -21.06
CA THR A 268 37.26 -15.11 -20.74
C THR A 268 36.40 -16.25 -20.20
N PRO A 269 36.92 -17.48 -20.03
CA PRO A 269 36.14 -18.57 -19.43
C PRO A 269 35.58 -18.24 -18.04
N ASN A 270 36.21 -17.32 -17.30
CA ASN A 270 35.89 -17.05 -15.90
C ASN A 270 35.37 -15.63 -15.64
N ILE A 271 35.54 -14.70 -16.58
CA ILE A 271 35.23 -13.28 -16.37
C ILE A 271 34.70 -12.65 -17.66
N THR A 272 33.61 -11.89 -17.54
CA THR A 272 33.14 -10.94 -18.56
C THR A 272 33.19 -9.52 -18.03
N ILE A 273 33.78 -8.58 -18.77
CA ILE A 273 33.83 -7.17 -18.40
C ILE A 273 32.98 -6.37 -19.38
N LEU A 274 31.98 -5.68 -18.85
CA LEU A 274 31.13 -4.74 -19.56
C LEU A 274 31.51 -3.30 -19.16
N LYS A 275 31.44 -2.38 -20.11
CA LYS A 275 31.53 -0.95 -19.86
C LYS A 275 30.19 -0.30 -20.18
N TYR A 276 29.68 0.48 -19.25
CA TYR A 276 28.46 1.26 -19.43
C TYR A 276 28.67 2.65 -18.84
N ASN A 277 28.44 3.69 -19.64
CA ASN A 277 28.84 5.06 -19.34
C ASN A 277 30.31 5.13 -18.91
N PHE A 278 30.56 5.61 -17.69
CA PHE A 278 31.90 5.78 -17.11
C PHE A 278 32.31 4.64 -16.17
N ASN A 279 31.47 3.60 -16.01
CA ASN A 279 31.74 2.49 -15.12
C ASN A 279 32.07 1.20 -15.87
N TYR A 280 32.78 0.33 -15.17
CA TYR A 280 33.05 -1.03 -15.57
C TYR A 280 32.26 -1.96 -14.66
N TYR A 281 31.77 -3.06 -15.22
CA TYR A 281 31.02 -4.11 -14.52
C TYR A 281 31.68 -5.45 -14.84
N SER A 282 32.21 -6.14 -13.83
CA SER A 282 32.89 -7.42 -13.97
C SER A 282 31.94 -8.52 -13.54
N PHE A 283 31.80 -9.55 -14.34
CA PHE A 283 30.96 -10.70 -14.04
C PHE A 283 31.83 -11.95 -13.97
N ASP A 284 31.59 -12.81 -12.99
CA ASP A 284 32.35 -14.06 -12.81
C ASP A 284 31.91 -15.17 -13.79
N LYS A 285 32.38 -16.41 -13.56
CA LYS A 285 32.10 -17.58 -14.40
C LYS A 285 30.60 -17.91 -14.46
N ASP A 286 29.86 -17.61 -13.41
CA ASP A 286 28.41 -17.80 -13.31
C ASP A 286 27.66 -16.58 -13.88
N LYS A 287 28.43 -15.63 -14.44
CA LYS A 287 27.98 -14.34 -14.94
C LYS A 287 27.30 -13.51 -13.86
N ILE A 288 27.75 -13.63 -12.63
CA ILE A 288 27.24 -12.83 -11.51
C ILE A 288 28.13 -11.60 -11.36
N LEU A 289 27.53 -10.44 -11.14
CA LEU A 289 28.26 -9.20 -10.93
C LEU A 289 29.22 -9.36 -9.74
N TYR A 290 30.50 -9.25 -10.02
CA TYR A 290 31.61 -9.33 -9.09
C TYR A 290 32.22 -7.95 -8.85
N LYS A 291 32.66 -7.74 -7.61
CA LYS A 291 33.23 -6.49 -7.11
C LYS A 291 34.25 -5.89 -8.08
N ILE A 292 33.97 -4.67 -8.53
CA ILE A 292 35.01 -3.76 -9.02
C ILE A 292 35.27 -2.79 -7.86
N GLU A 293 36.45 -2.92 -7.29
CA GLU A 293 37.03 -1.91 -6.39
C GLU A 293 37.65 -0.79 -7.22
#